data_AF-V6IYV3-F1
#
_entry.id   AF-V6IYV3-F1
#
_cell.length_a   1.000
_cell.length_b   1.000
_cell.length_c   1.000
_cell.angle_alpha   90.00
_cell.angle_beta   90.00
_cell.angle_gamma   90.00
#
_symmetry.space_group_name_H-M   'P 1'
#
loop_
_entity.id
_entity.type
_entity.pdbx_description
1 polymer ?
#
loop_
_entity_poly.entity_id
_entity_poly.type
_entity_poly.pdbx_seq_one_letter_code
_entity_poly.pdbx_strand_id
1 'polypeptide(L)'
;MKEADFIMAYTKPSTKHRTFTHLNAFQRGQIQILHQEHRSSRDIAREIGCTHQTVLNELRRGTTTQIGPNHRRFQAYFPETGQAVYERNRSHCGRRLKLAAASEFVAYAEKKMLSRDQWSPDAVCGSARIDPAWKYKIRICTKTLYHYIDLGILKVKNMDLLNKLRYSTKKSRHRPNIKHLGDSIDNRPAEVQTRQQFGHWEIDTVIGKKSSDDDVLLTLTERKTRFTLSMKIDGKDPDSVDYGLKKLESKYGQGFGKVFKTITADNGSEFSGLVNSLTDQATHIYYTHPYAAWERPTNERHNGMIRKFIPKGRPISNYSRTFISQMIQAMDHLPRKILNYRTPAQEYKQELQKLVS
;
A
#
# COMPACT_ATOMS: atom_id res chain seq x y z
N MET A 1 34.50 25.92 12.86
CA MET A 1 35.14 24.98 13.80
C MET A 1 34.17 24.74 14.94
N LYS A 2 33.60 23.57 15.22
CA LYS A 2 33.53 22.20 14.67
C LYS A 2 32.08 21.78 14.95
N GLU A 3 31.25 21.41 13.98
CA GLU A 3 31.13 20.07 13.37
C GLU A 3 31.06 18.87 14.34
N ALA A 4 30.04 18.05 14.09
CA ALA A 4 29.83 16.64 14.46
C ALA A 4 29.60 16.33 15.95
N ASP A 5 28.74 15.41 16.36
CA ASP A 5 27.74 14.53 15.77
C ASP A 5 27.17 13.81 17.02
N PHE A 6 25.87 13.52 17.10
CA PHE A 6 25.47 12.13 17.33
C PHE A 6 23.97 11.93 17.15
N ILE A 7 23.69 11.33 16.00
CA ILE A 7 22.48 10.65 15.60
C ILE A 7 22.08 9.65 16.69
N MET A 8 20.96 9.89 17.38
CA MET A 8 20.24 8.85 18.15
C MET A 8 19.55 7.92 17.14
N ALA A 9 20.34 7.06 16.50
CA ALA A 9 19.82 5.94 15.74
C ALA A 9 19.16 4.99 16.74
N TYR A 10 17.87 4.73 16.54
CA TYR A 10 17.14 3.64 17.19
C TYR A 10 17.76 2.30 16.76
N THR A 11 18.86 1.90 17.39
CA THR A 11 19.60 0.65 17.10
C THR A 11 19.34 -0.47 18.12
N LYS A 12 18.26 -0.38 18.89
CA LYS A 12 17.82 -1.52 19.71
C LYS A 12 16.58 -2.14 19.06
N PRO A 13 16.71 -3.24 18.30
CA PRO A 13 15.55 -4.03 17.93
C PRO A 13 14.82 -4.43 19.22
N SER A 14 13.57 -3.99 19.39
CA SER A 14 12.75 -4.27 20.58
C SER A 14 12.35 -5.76 20.68
N THR A 15 12.76 -6.57 19.71
CA THR A 15 12.53 -8.00 19.68
C THR A 15 13.73 -8.70 20.32
N LYS A 16 13.56 -9.16 21.58
CA LYS A 16 14.44 -10.19 22.14
C LYS A 16 14.56 -11.33 21.12
N HIS A 17 15.79 -11.71 20.76
CA HIS A 17 16.02 -12.88 19.91
C HIS A 17 15.29 -14.06 20.55
N ARG A 18 14.40 -14.73 19.81
CA ARG A 18 13.66 -15.88 20.35
C ARG A 18 14.67 -16.97 20.70
N THR A 19 14.77 -17.31 21.98
CA THR A 19 15.62 -18.39 22.51
C THR A 19 15.06 -19.79 22.23
N PHE A 20 13.84 -19.88 21.67
CA PHE A 20 13.23 -21.13 21.25
C PHE A 20 13.38 -21.32 19.74
N THR A 21 14.54 -21.82 19.32
CA THR A 21 14.77 -22.31 17.96
C THR A 21 14.37 -23.78 17.89
N HIS A 22 13.46 -24.11 16.98
CA HIS A 22 13.15 -25.52 16.68
C HIS A 22 14.37 -26.20 16.05
N LEU A 23 14.57 -27.48 16.35
CA LEU A 23 15.65 -28.25 15.73
C LEU A 23 15.45 -28.30 14.21
N ASN A 24 16.51 -28.00 13.45
CA ASN A 24 16.51 -28.19 12.00
C ASN A 24 16.90 -29.63 11.64
N ALA A 25 16.85 -30.00 10.36
CA ALA A 25 17.17 -31.36 9.90
C ALA A 25 18.61 -31.78 10.25
N PHE A 26 19.57 -30.86 10.09
CA PHE A 26 20.98 -31.08 10.41
C PHE A 26 21.21 -31.37 11.90
N GLN A 27 20.61 -30.56 12.78
CA GLN A 27 20.69 -30.76 14.23
C GLN A 27 20.08 -32.09 14.65
N ARG A 28 18.99 -32.55 14.01
CA ARG A 28 18.43 -33.89 14.28
C ARG A 28 19.37 -35.01 13.83
N GLY A 29 20.06 -34.84 12.71
CA GLY A 29 21.12 -35.77 12.28
C GLY A 29 22.28 -35.83 13.29
N GLN A 30 22.71 -34.68 13.82
CA GLN A 30 23.72 -34.64 14.89
C GLN A 30 23.27 -35.36 16.16
N ILE A 31 22.00 -35.20 16.57
CA ILE A 31 21.42 -35.94 17.71
C ILE A 31 21.51 -37.45 17.46
N GLN A 32 21.22 -37.92 16.25
CA GLN A 32 21.28 -39.34 15.92
C GLN A 32 22.69 -39.91 16.12
N ILE A 33 23.71 -39.25 15.55
CA ILE A 33 25.11 -39.70 15.63
C ILE A 33 25.57 -39.73 17.10
N LEU A 34 25.39 -38.63 17.83
CA LEU A 34 25.84 -38.52 19.21
C LEU A 34 25.07 -39.46 20.16
N HIS A 35 23.81 -39.77 19.86
CA HIS A 35 23.02 -40.74 20.60
C HIS A 35 23.49 -42.18 20.34
N GLN A 36 23.91 -42.50 19.12
CA GLN A 36 24.55 -43.79 18.79
C GLN A 36 25.90 -43.97 19.49
N GLU A 37 26.63 -42.87 19.71
CA GLU A 37 27.84 -42.84 20.56
C GLU A 37 27.55 -42.92 22.07
N HIS A 38 26.30 -43.20 22.48
CA HIS A 38 25.88 -43.30 23.88
C HIS A 38 26.13 -42.03 24.73
N ARG A 39 26.20 -40.86 24.09
CA ARG A 39 26.37 -39.57 24.80
C ARG A 39 25.11 -39.20 25.57
N SER A 40 25.25 -38.56 26.73
CA SER A 40 24.11 -38.13 27.53
C SER A 40 23.34 -37.00 26.85
N SER A 41 22.02 -36.89 27.07
CA SER A 41 21.21 -35.79 26.50
C SER A 41 21.72 -34.39 26.89
N ARG A 42 22.44 -34.26 28.01
CA ARG A 42 23.04 -32.99 28.44
C ARG A 42 24.26 -32.63 27.60
N ASP A 43 25.08 -33.63 27.25
CA ASP A 43 26.27 -33.41 26.43
C ASP A 43 25.88 -33.12 24.98
N ILE A 44 24.91 -33.87 24.45
CA ILE A 44 24.33 -33.61 23.13
C ILE A 44 23.76 -32.18 23.05
N ALA A 45 23.06 -31.73 24.10
CA ALA A 45 22.52 -30.38 24.16
C ALA A 45 23.61 -29.29 24.19
N ARG A 46 24.73 -29.53 24.89
CA ARG A 46 25.87 -28.61 24.95
C ARG A 46 26.53 -28.47 23.58
N GLU A 47 26.69 -29.57 22.85
CA GLU A 47 27.27 -29.60 21.50
C GLU A 47 26.38 -28.88 20.48
N ILE A 48 25.07 -29.10 20.54
CA ILE A 48 24.09 -28.53 19.59
C ILE A 48 23.73 -27.08 19.94
N GLY A 49 24.02 -26.63 21.15
CA GLY A 49 23.66 -25.30 21.64
C GLY A 49 22.17 -25.16 21.97
N CYS A 50 21.55 -26.19 22.56
CA CYS A 50 20.15 -26.16 23.00
C CYS A 50 19.97 -26.67 24.44
N THR A 51 18.73 -26.70 24.95
CA THR A 51 18.46 -27.24 26.28
C THR A 51 18.38 -28.78 26.24
N HIS A 52 18.85 -29.46 27.29
CA HIS A 52 18.80 -30.94 27.38
C HIS A 52 17.37 -31.50 27.19
N GLN A 53 16.35 -30.76 27.63
CA GLN A 53 14.95 -31.13 27.47
C GLN A 53 14.52 -31.15 25.99
N THR A 54 15.09 -30.28 25.16
CA THR A 54 14.85 -30.26 23.71
C THR A 54 15.31 -31.55 23.07
N VAL A 55 16.53 -32.01 23.41
CA VAL A 55 17.10 -33.29 22.94
C VAL A 55 16.25 -34.46 23.44
N LEU A 56 15.89 -34.47 24.73
CA LEU A 56 15.08 -35.54 25.31
C LEU A 56 13.70 -35.66 24.62
N ASN A 57 13.03 -34.52 24.40
CA ASN A 57 11.74 -34.49 23.71
C ASN A 57 11.86 -34.88 22.23
N GLU A 58 12.98 -34.59 21.57
CA GLU A 58 13.27 -35.05 20.21
C GLU A 58 13.47 -36.56 20.16
N LEU A 59 14.34 -37.12 21.01
CA LEU A 59 14.57 -38.57 21.08
C LEU A 59 13.27 -39.32 21.36
N ARG A 60 12.45 -38.85 22.31
CA ARG A 60 11.12 -39.43 22.58
C ARG A 60 10.18 -39.40 21.38
N ARG A 61 10.22 -38.34 20.56
CA ARG A 61 9.35 -38.20 19.38
C ARG A 61 9.82 -39.06 18.21
N GLY A 62 11.13 -39.25 18.03
CA GLY A 62 11.69 -39.99 16.91
C GLY A 62 12.07 -41.45 17.20
N THR A 63 11.95 -41.90 18.45
CA THR A 63 12.21 -43.31 18.81
C THR A 63 11.01 -44.18 18.47
N THR A 64 11.24 -45.24 17.71
CA THR A 64 10.22 -46.20 17.31
C THR A 64 10.70 -47.64 17.51
N THR A 65 9.73 -48.55 17.61
CA THR A 65 9.99 -50.00 17.71
C THR A 65 10.30 -50.55 16.32
N GLN A 66 11.46 -51.18 16.18
CA GLN A 66 11.89 -51.88 14.98
C GLN A 66 12.01 -53.38 15.25
N ILE A 67 11.88 -54.20 14.21
CA ILE A 67 12.08 -55.65 14.28
C ILE A 67 13.45 -55.95 13.69
N GLY A 68 14.34 -56.51 14.51
CA GLY A 68 15.66 -56.92 14.06
C GLY A 68 15.65 -58.25 13.30
N PRO A 69 16.79 -58.66 12.72
CA PRO A 69 16.91 -59.89 11.93
C PRO A 69 16.46 -61.16 12.67
N ASN A 70 16.60 -61.17 14.00
CA ASN A 70 16.22 -62.29 14.86
C ASN A 70 14.77 -62.20 15.38
N HIS A 71 13.89 -61.43 14.72
CA HIS A 71 12.50 -61.14 15.14
C HIS A 71 12.36 -60.48 16.52
N ARG A 72 13.47 -60.03 17.12
CA ARG A 72 13.46 -59.30 18.39
C ARG A 72 13.15 -57.83 18.16
N ARG A 73 12.25 -57.29 18.98
CA ARG A 73 11.89 -55.87 18.96
C ARG A 73 12.95 -55.05 19.67
N PHE A 74 13.38 -53.95 19.08
CA PHE A 74 14.28 -52.97 19.70
C PHE A 74 13.80 -51.55 19.43
N GLN A 75 14.18 -50.61 20.29
CA GLN A 75 13.88 -49.20 20.12
C GLN A 75 15.05 -48.50 19.43
N ALA A 76 14.77 -47.73 18.38
CA ALA A 76 15.78 -46.92 17.71
C ALA A 76 15.24 -45.55 17.36
N TYR A 77 16.10 -44.53 17.49
CA TYR A 77 15.80 -43.15 17.11
C TYR A 77 16.05 -42.92 15.62
N PHE A 78 15.07 -42.33 14.95
CA PHE A 78 15.16 -41.91 13.55
C PHE A 78 14.79 -40.42 13.42
N PRO A 79 15.71 -39.59 12.88
CA PRO A 79 15.44 -38.17 12.61
C PRO A 79 14.19 -37.93 11.76
N GLU A 80 13.93 -38.77 10.74
CA GLU A 80 12.78 -38.61 9.85
C GLU A 80 11.47 -38.84 10.62
N THR A 81 11.45 -39.82 11.54
CA THR A 81 10.29 -40.09 12.39
C THR A 81 10.04 -38.91 13.33
N GLY A 82 11.09 -38.37 13.96
CA GLY A 82 11.00 -37.19 14.83
C GLY A 82 10.50 -35.95 14.09
N GLN A 83 10.94 -35.76 12.83
CA GLN A 83 10.46 -34.70 11.94
C GLN A 83 8.98 -34.91 11.57
N ALA A 84 8.57 -36.11 11.16
CA ALA A 84 7.18 -36.39 10.76
C ALA A 84 6.19 -36.20 11.93
N VAL A 85 6.54 -36.66 13.13
CA VAL A 85 5.74 -36.44 14.34
C VAL A 85 5.67 -34.95 14.69
N TYR A 86 6.79 -34.24 14.55
CA TYR A 86 6.82 -32.78 14.73
C TYR A 86 5.89 -32.07 13.75
N GLU A 87 5.96 -32.38 12.45
CA GLU A 87 5.12 -31.79 11.40
C GLU A 87 3.63 -32.08 11.64
N ARG A 88 3.29 -33.30 12.04
CA ARG A 88 1.92 -33.68 12.42
C ARG A 88 1.41 -32.86 13.61
N ASN A 89 2.21 -32.72 14.66
CA ASN A 89 1.81 -31.90 15.81
C ASN A 89 1.70 -30.42 15.43
N ARG A 90 2.58 -29.94 14.53
CA ARG A 90 2.56 -28.57 14.01
C ARG A 90 1.36 -28.30 13.11
N SER A 91 0.85 -29.28 12.38
CA SER A 91 -0.37 -29.10 11.56
C SER A 91 -1.62 -28.86 12.42
N HIS A 92 -1.61 -29.35 13.66
CA HIS A 92 -2.67 -29.08 14.64
C HIS A 92 -2.48 -27.74 15.38
N CYS A 93 -1.30 -27.13 15.26
CA CYS A 93 -0.99 -25.85 15.89
C CYS A 93 -1.52 -24.68 15.06
N GLY A 94 -1.86 -23.58 15.75
CA GLY A 94 -2.23 -22.32 15.11
C GLY A 94 -3.74 -22.15 14.92
N ARG A 95 -4.12 -21.00 14.35
CA ARG A 95 -5.53 -20.65 14.18
C ARG A 95 -6.07 -21.33 12.92
N ARG A 96 -7.11 -22.16 13.09
CA ARG A 96 -7.83 -22.79 11.96
C ARG A 96 -8.37 -21.72 11.00
N LEU A 97 -8.39 -22.06 9.71
CA LEU A 97 -8.92 -21.20 8.67
C LEU A 97 -10.40 -20.91 8.93
N LYS A 98 -10.78 -19.64 8.89
CA LYS A 98 -12.16 -19.16 8.99
C LYS A 98 -12.90 -19.13 7.64
N LEU A 99 -12.39 -19.79 6.61
CA LEU A 99 -12.92 -19.67 5.23
C LEU A 99 -14.41 -20.01 5.14
N ALA A 100 -14.82 -21.16 5.70
CA ALA A 100 -16.22 -21.59 5.67
C ALA A 100 -17.14 -20.61 6.42
N ALA A 101 -16.74 -20.19 7.62
CA ALA A 101 -17.51 -19.28 8.46
C ALA A 101 -17.57 -17.84 7.91
N ALA A 102 -16.55 -17.43 7.14
CA ALA A 102 -16.43 -16.08 6.56
C ALA A 102 -16.62 -16.08 5.03
N SER A 103 -17.31 -17.09 4.48
CA SER A 103 -17.47 -17.27 3.03
C SER A 103 -18.09 -16.06 2.35
N GLU A 104 -19.11 -15.46 2.96
CA GLU A 104 -19.75 -14.24 2.47
C GLU A 104 -18.77 -13.06 2.42
N PHE A 105 -17.96 -12.88 3.47
CA PHE A 105 -16.93 -11.84 3.50
C PHE A 105 -15.83 -12.08 2.45
N VAL A 106 -15.43 -13.34 2.26
CA VAL A 106 -14.45 -13.70 1.23
C VAL A 106 -14.98 -13.38 -0.16
N ALA A 107 -16.22 -13.75 -0.48
CA ALA A 107 -16.84 -13.43 -1.76
C ALA A 107 -16.96 -11.89 -1.99
N TYR A 108 -17.34 -11.14 -0.95
CA TYR A 108 -17.33 -9.69 -0.99
C TYR A 108 -15.92 -9.11 -1.24
N ALA A 109 -14.92 -9.62 -0.53
CA ALA A 109 -13.53 -9.20 -0.69
C ALA A 109 -13.04 -9.47 -2.11
N GLU A 110 -13.22 -10.68 -2.63
CA GLU A 110 -12.83 -11.04 -4.00
C GLU A 110 -13.52 -10.14 -5.02
N LYS A 111 -14.83 -9.90 -4.88
CA LYS A 111 -15.58 -9.01 -5.77
C LYS A 111 -14.98 -7.60 -5.78
N LYS A 112 -14.68 -7.02 -4.62
CA LYS A 112 -14.14 -5.65 -4.51
C LYS A 112 -12.68 -5.52 -4.96
N MET A 113 -11.92 -6.59 -4.84
CA MET A 113 -10.50 -6.60 -5.21
C MET A 113 -10.27 -6.90 -6.69
N LEU A 114 -11.10 -7.76 -7.29
CA LEU A 114 -11.02 -8.15 -8.70
C LEU A 114 -11.89 -7.26 -9.62
N SER A 115 -12.82 -6.48 -9.07
CA SER A 115 -13.56 -5.49 -9.87
C SER A 115 -12.63 -4.39 -10.37
N ARG A 116 -13.17 -3.54 -11.25
CA ARG A 116 -12.50 -2.30 -11.69
C ARG A 116 -12.15 -1.36 -10.53
N ASP A 117 -12.73 -1.56 -9.34
CA ASP A 117 -12.44 -0.76 -8.15
C ASP A 117 -11.04 -1.04 -7.58
N GLN A 118 -10.49 -2.24 -7.82
CA GLN A 118 -9.15 -2.68 -7.38
C GLN A 118 -8.87 -2.37 -5.91
N TRP A 119 -9.77 -2.74 -5.00
CA TRP A 119 -9.57 -2.48 -3.58
C TRP A 119 -8.38 -3.27 -3.02
N SER A 120 -7.70 -2.69 -2.03
CA SER A 120 -6.70 -3.42 -1.24
C SER A 120 -7.37 -4.25 -0.13
N PRO A 121 -6.74 -5.30 0.41
CA PRO A 121 -7.27 -6.04 1.56
C PRO A 121 -7.61 -5.13 2.75
N ASP A 122 -6.79 -4.11 3.02
CA ASP A 122 -7.05 -3.15 4.09
C ASP A 122 -8.29 -2.28 3.82
N ALA A 123 -8.46 -1.84 2.57
CA ALA A 123 -9.63 -1.07 2.17
C ALA A 123 -10.92 -1.88 2.30
N VAL A 124 -10.91 -3.16 1.89
CA VAL A 124 -12.04 -4.09 2.05
C VAL A 124 -12.38 -4.25 3.53
N CYS A 125 -11.40 -4.63 4.37
CA CYS A 125 -11.63 -4.87 5.79
C CYS A 125 -12.11 -3.59 6.50
N GLY A 126 -11.54 -2.44 6.17
CA GLY A 126 -11.92 -1.17 6.76
C GLY A 126 -13.27 -0.65 6.31
N SER A 127 -13.62 -0.81 5.03
CA SER A 127 -14.96 -0.47 4.51
C SER A 127 -16.03 -1.34 5.16
N ALA A 128 -15.80 -2.66 5.20
CA ALA A 128 -16.72 -3.57 5.89
C ALA A 128 -16.79 -3.28 7.39
N ARG A 129 -15.76 -2.66 7.99
CA ARG A 129 -15.77 -2.29 9.41
C ARG A 129 -16.83 -1.23 9.73
N ILE A 130 -16.95 -0.23 8.87
CA ILE A 130 -17.83 0.93 9.07
C ILE A 130 -19.23 0.73 8.46
N ASP A 131 -19.39 -0.25 7.59
CA ASP A 131 -20.67 -0.56 6.94
C ASP A 131 -21.61 -1.31 7.92
N PRO A 132 -22.80 -0.76 8.23
CA PRO A 132 -23.78 -1.39 9.10
C PRO A 132 -24.20 -2.80 8.66
N ALA A 133 -24.17 -3.09 7.34
CA ALA A 133 -24.53 -4.40 6.81
C ALA A 133 -23.62 -5.54 7.30
N TRP A 134 -22.42 -5.18 7.79
CA TRP A 134 -21.41 -6.11 8.29
C TRP A 134 -21.31 -6.14 9.83
N LYS A 135 -22.17 -5.41 10.56
CA LYS A 135 -22.07 -5.27 12.03
C LYS A 135 -22.12 -6.62 12.76
N TYR A 136 -23.00 -7.52 12.32
CA TYR A 136 -23.24 -8.82 12.95
C TYR A 136 -22.73 -10.01 12.10
N LYS A 137 -22.03 -9.74 11.00
CA LYS A 137 -21.51 -10.76 10.08
C LYS A 137 -20.07 -11.15 10.45
N ILE A 138 -19.71 -12.40 10.17
CA ILE A 138 -18.35 -12.87 10.40
C ILE A 138 -17.41 -12.24 9.37
N ARG A 139 -16.37 -11.56 9.86
CA ARG A 139 -15.31 -10.96 9.04
C ARG A 139 -13.95 -11.54 9.40
N ILE A 140 -13.02 -11.44 8.47
CA ILE A 140 -11.59 -11.67 8.74
C ILE A 140 -10.85 -10.34 8.77
N CYS A 141 -9.78 -10.26 9.57
CA CYS A 141 -8.96 -9.06 9.62
C CYS A 141 -8.02 -8.98 8.40
N THR A 142 -7.49 -7.78 8.15
CA THR A 142 -6.58 -7.50 7.03
C THR A 142 -5.44 -8.51 6.94
N LYS A 143 -4.82 -8.85 8.08
CA LYS A 143 -3.70 -9.81 8.15
C LYS A 143 -4.12 -11.21 7.70
N THR A 144 -5.30 -11.68 8.10
CA THR A 144 -5.83 -12.98 7.68
C THR A 144 -6.16 -12.98 6.20
N LEU A 145 -6.74 -11.90 5.67
CA LEU A 145 -7.03 -11.79 4.24
C LEU A 145 -5.74 -11.83 3.39
N TYR A 146 -4.69 -11.10 3.78
CA TYR A 146 -3.38 -11.22 3.12
C TYR A 146 -2.81 -12.64 3.20
N HIS A 147 -2.86 -13.27 4.38
CA HIS A 147 -2.37 -14.64 4.56
C HIS A 147 -3.09 -15.63 3.64
N TYR A 148 -4.39 -15.47 3.43
CA TYR A 148 -5.15 -16.33 2.52
C TYR A 148 -4.75 -16.13 1.05
N ILE A 149 -4.47 -14.88 0.65
CA ILE A 149 -3.94 -14.60 -0.69
C ILE A 149 -2.55 -15.23 -0.86
N ASP A 150 -1.69 -15.16 0.15
CA ASP A 150 -0.35 -15.77 0.13
C ASP A 150 -0.37 -17.29 0.03
N LEU A 151 -1.35 -17.94 0.67
CA LEU A 151 -1.57 -19.38 0.55
C LEU A 151 -2.19 -19.78 -0.80
N GLY A 152 -2.62 -18.83 -1.63
CA GLY A 152 -3.26 -19.12 -2.92
C GLY A 152 -4.66 -19.73 -2.80
N ILE A 153 -5.31 -19.62 -1.64
CA ILE A 153 -6.64 -20.21 -1.37
C ILE A 153 -7.80 -19.31 -1.82
N LEU A 154 -7.52 -18.06 -2.20
CA LEU A 154 -8.50 -17.13 -2.77
C LEU A 154 -8.32 -17.01 -4.28
N LYS A 155 -9.36 -16.57 -4.99
CA LYS A 155 -9.28 -16.21 -6.42
C LYS A 155 -8.33 -15.05 -6.66
N VAL A 156 -8.27 -14.12 -5.70
CA VAL A 156 -7.31 -13.01 -5.70
C VAL A 156 -5.91 -13.57 -5.49
N LYS A 157 -4.99 -13.20 -6.39
CA LYS A 157 -3.58 -13.56 -6.35
C LYS A 157 -2.73 -12.37 -5.92
N ASN A 158 -1.48 -12.66 -5.54
CA ASN A 158 -0.51 -11.63 -5.17
C ASN A 158 -0.24 -10.62 -6.29
N MET A 159 -0.37 -11.03 -7.55
CA MET A 159 -0.21 -10.14 -8.72
C MET A 159 -1.36 -9.16 -8.91
N ASP A 160 -2.54 -9.46 -8.35
CA ASP A 160 -3.70 -8.55 -8.38
C ASP A 160 -3.54 -7.42 -7.32
N LEU A 161 -2.55 -7.55 -6.43
CA LEU A 161 -2.32 -6.61 -5.33
C LEU A 161 -1.32 -5.50 -5.71
N LEU A 162 -1.89 -4.32 -5.85
CA LEU A 162 -1.30 -3.08 -6.36
C LEU A 162 0.07 -2.65 -5.82
N ASN A 163 0.44 -3.03 -4.61
CA ASN A 163 1.71 -2.61 -4.00
C ASN A 163 2.51 -3.81 -3.45
N LYS A 164 2.08 -5.05 -3.72
CA LYS A 164 2.72 -6.23 -3.11
C LYS A 164 3.97 -6.66 -3.88
N LEU A 165 3.95 -6.52 -5.20
CA LEU A 165 5.11 -6.72 -6.06
C LEU A 165 5.69 -5.35 -6.39
N ARG A 166 6.86 -5.02 -5.82
CA ARG A 166 7.59 -3.79 -6.14
C ARG A 166 8.90 -4.16 -6.80
N TYR A 167 9.06 -3.80 -8.07
CA TYR A 167 10.39 -3.75 -8.68
C TYR A 167 11.08 -2.45 -8.26
N SER A 168 12.35 -2.55 -7.90
CA SER A 168 13.21 -1.37 -7.70
C SER A 168 13.28 -0.59 -9.01
N THR A 169 12.81 0.65 -9.01
CA THR A 169 12.92 1.54 -10.18
C THR A 169 14.27 2.23 -10.20
N LYS A 170 14.87 2.32 -11.40
CA LYS A 170 16.16 2.99 -11.67
C LYS A 170 16.18 4.43 -11.15
N LYS A 171 17.40 4.92 -10.87
CA LYS A 171 17.69 6.29 -10.44
C LYS A 171 17.07 7.32 -11.40
N SER A 172 16.39 8.31 -10.83
CA SER A 172 15.91 9.50 -11.54
C SER A 172 17.08 10.32 -12.08
N ARG A 173 16.97 10.84 -13.30
CA ARG A 173 17.86 11.87 -13.84
C ARG A 173 17.15 13.21 -13.71
N HIS A 174 17.78 14.13 -13.00
CA HIS A 174 17.28 15.48 -12.75
C HIS A 174 17.73 16.42 -13.86
N ARG A 175 16.82 17.31 -14.30
CA ARG A 175 17.15 18.47 -15.14
C ARG A 175 16.82 19.73 -14.34
N PRO A 176 17.65 20.78 -14.42
CA PRO A 176 17.33 22.02 -13.75
C PRO A 176 16.27 22.82 -14.50
N ASN A 177 15.20 23.18 -13.80
CA ASN A 177 14.28 24.25 -14.19
C ASN A 177 14.33 25.29 -13.08
N ILE A 178 14.84 26.49 -13.41
CA ILE A 178 14.98 27.63 -12.51
C ILE A 178 14.03 28.71 -13.03
N LYS A 179 12.73 28.54 -12.83
CA LYS A 179 11.73 29.59 -13.11
C LYS A 179 10.84 29.77 -11.89
N HIS A 180 10.61 31.02 -11.51
CA HIS A 180 9.62 31.41 -10.52
C HIS A 180 8.35 31.79 -11.29
N LEU A 181 7.30 30.97 -11.18
CA LEU A 181 6.06 31.13 -11.95
C LEU A 181 5.00 31.98 -11.23
N GLY A 182 5.16 32.21 -9.92
CA GLY A 182 4.24 32.97 -9.09
C GLY A 182 4.61 32.89 -7.61
N ASP A 183 3.61 33.03 -6.74
CA ASP A 183 3.79 33.00 -5.29
C ASP A 183 4.39 31.67 -4.80
N SER A 184 5.42 31.76 -3.97
CA SER A 184 6.05 30.60 -3.35
C SER A 184 5.06 29.89 -2.43
N ILE A 185 5.21 28.57 -2.31
CA ILE A 185 4.53 27.75 -1.31
C ILE A 185 4.76 28.23 0.12
N ASP A 186 5.83 28.98 0.39
CA ASP A 186 6.10 29.60 1.70
C ASP A 186 5.07 30.65 2.09
N ASN A 187 4.50 31.34 1.09
CA ASN A 187 3.46 32.35 1.30
C ASN A 187 2.07 31.71 1.51
N ARG A 188 1.98 30.38 1.43
CA ARG A 188 0.71 29.67 1.60
C ARG A 188 0.31 29.62 3.08
N PRO A 189 -0.95 29.93 3.43
CA PRO A 189 -1.42 29.88 4.81
C PRO A 189 -1.13 28.52 5.48
N ALA A 190 -0.65 28.57 6.72
CA ALA A 190 -0.25 27.37 7.47
C ALA A 190 -1.40 26.35 7.64
N GLU A 191 -2.65 26.82 7.68
CA GLU A 191 -3.85 25.98 7.74
C GLU A 191 -3.95 24.96 6.59
N VAL A 192 -3.43 25.28 5.39
CA VAL A 192 -3.43 24.38 4.23
C VAL A 192 -2.56 23.13 4.46
N GLN A 193 -1.54 23.24 5.31
CA GLN A 193 -0.65 22.12 5.62
C GLN A 193 -1.31 21.10 6.55
N THR A 194 -2.24 21.53 7.40
CA THR A 194 -2.97 20.65 8.33
C THR A 194 -3.92 19.68 7.63
N ARG A 195 -4.35 20.03 6.40
CA ARG A 195 -5.31 19.25 5.58
C ARG A 195 -6.69 19.08 6.24
N GLN A 196 -7.06 19.98 7.15
CA GLN A 196 -8.35 19.96 7.86
C GLN A 196 -9.43 20.81 7.19
N GLN A 197 -9.02 21.81 6.41
CA GLN A 197 -9.92 22.70 5.69
C GLN A 197 -10.16 22.19 4.27
N PHE A 198 -11.40 22.30 3.82
CA PHE A 198 -11.80 21.97 2.46
C PHE A 198 -11.47 23.10 1.49
N GLY A 199 -11.09 22.73 0.27
CA GLY A 199 -10.96 23.62 -0.87
C GLY A 199 -9.53 23.93 -1.28
N HIS A 200 -8.56 23.18 -0.75
CA HIS A 200 -7.16 23.30 -1.16
C HIS A 200 -6.79 22.16 -2.09
N TRP A 201 -6.34 22.48 -3.30
CA TRP A 201 -6.13 21.52 -4.36
C TRP A 201 -4.65 21.45 -4.75
N GLU A 202 -4.18 20.25 -5.10
CA GLU A 202 -2.90 20.06 -5.77
C GLU A 202 -3.18 19.71 -7.24
N ILE A 203 -2.62 20.48 -8.17
CA ILE A 203 -2.74 20.24 -9.62
C ILE A 203 -1.51 19.50 -10.14
N ASP A 204 -1.68 18.58 -11.10
CA ASP A 204 -0.58 17.85 -11.74
C ASP A 204 -0.92 17.43 -13.17
N THR A 205 0.11 17.17 -13.98
CA THR A 205 -0.05 16.58 -15.31
C THR A 205 0.51 15.16 -15.36
N VAL A 206 -0.30 14.22 -15.85
CA VAL A 206 0.09 12.82 -16.00
C VAL A 206 0.27 12.49 -17.48
N ILE A 207 1.53 12.36 -17.88
CA ILE A 207 1.92 11.98 -19.24
C ILE A 207 1.87 10.46 -19.41
N GLY A 208 1.33 9.99 -20.53
CA GLY A 208 1.34 8.59 -20.94
C GLY A 208 2.67 8.21 -21.61
N LYS A 209 2.81 8.58 -22.88
CA LYS A 209 4.04 8.43 -23.68
C LYS A 209 4.84 9.73 -23.62
N LYS A 210 6.18 9.66 -23.57
CA LYS A 210 7.06 10.84 -23.62
C LYS A 210 7.18 11.39 -25.05
N SER A 211 6.08 11.84 -25.63
CA SER A 211 6.02 12.58 -26.90
C SER A 211 5.25 13.88 -26.67
N SER A 212 5.59 14.93 -27.42
CA SER A 212 4.84 16.20 -27.42
C SER A 212 3.42 16.04 -27.93
N ASP A 213 3.19 15.08 -28.83
CA ASP A 213 1.95 14.95 -29.61
C ASP A 213 0.96 13.95 -28.98
N ASP A 214 1.11 13.65 -27.69
CA ASP A 214 0.17 12.80 -26.96
C ASP A 214 -0.66 13.64 -26.01
N ASP A 215 -1.93 13.28 -25.90
CA ASP A 215 -2.83 13.86 -24.91
C ASP A 215 -2.24 13.72 -23.50
N VAL A 216 -2.66 14.60 -22.60
CA VAL A 216 -2.23 14.62 -21.21
C VAL A 216 -3.45 14.54 -20.30
N LEU A 217 -3.29 13.86 -19.18
CA LEU A 217 -4.30 13.86 -18.13
C LEU A 217 -3.94 14.92 -17.09
N LEU A 218 -4.70 16.02 -17.09
CA LEU A 218 -4.65 17.04 -16.05
C LEU A 218 -5.46 16.56 -14.84
N THR A 219 -4.88 16.61 -13.65
CA THR A 219 -5.54 16.18 -12.41
C THR A 219 -5.50 17.28 -11.36
N LEU A 220 -6.57 17.38 -10.58
CA LEU A 220 -6.64 18.23 -9.39
C LEU A 220 -7.10 17.36 -8.22
N THR A 221 -6.29 17.26 -7.16
CA THR A 221 -6.61 16.45 -5.99
C THR A 221 -6.84 17.34 -4.77
N GLU A 222 -8.02 17.23 -4.14
CA GLU A 222 -8.38 18.00 -2.96
C GLU A 222 -7.68 17.46 -1.70
N ARG A 223 -7.06 18.35 -0.92
CA ARG A 223 -6.12 18.02 0.14
C ARG A 223 -6.78 17.56 1.45
N LYS A 224 -8.07 17.72 1.68
CA LYS A 224 -8.75 17.16 2.85
C LYS A 224 -9.30 15.76 2.54
N THR A 225 -10.18 15.71 1.55
CA THR A 225 -11.02 14.59 1.13
C THR A 225 -10.33 13.62 0.18
N ARG A 226 -9.20 14.00 -0.46
CA ARG A 226 -8.51 13.21 -1.50
C ARG A 226 -9.32 13.00 -2.78
N PHE A 227 -10.40 13.76 -2.96
CA PHE A 227 -11.21 13.66 -4.15
C PHE A 227 -10.43 14.20 -5.36
N THR A 228 -10.48 13.48 -6.48
CA THR A 228 -9.70 13.81 -7.67
C THR A 228 -10.60 14.22 -8.81
N LEU A 229 -10.38 15.42 -9.34
CA LEU A 229 -10.90 15.82 -10.63
C LEU A 229 -9.87 15.50 -11.71
N SER A 230 -10.34 15.14 -12.91
CA SER A 230 -9.44 14.92 -14.04
C SER A 230 -10.04 15.40 -15.35
N MET A 231 -9.17 15.84 -16.25
CA MET A 231 -9.51 16.28 -17.60
C MET A 231 -8.45 15.77 -18.58
N LYS A 232 -8.91 15.28 -19.72
CA LYS A 232 -8.05 14.95 -20.85
C LYS A 232 -7.87 16.21 -21.71
N ILE A 233 -6.63 16.66 -21.82
CA ILE A 233 -6.19 17.86 -22.55
C ILE A 233 -5.20 17.47 -23.65
N ASP A 234 -5.00 18.34 -24.64
CA ASP A 234 -4.34 18.00 -25.90
C ASP A 234 -2.81 17.95 -25.80
N GLY A 235 -2.22 18.61 -24.79
CA GLY A 235 -0.78 18.63 -24.61
C GLY A 235 -0.30 19.00 -23.20
N LYS A 236 1.02 18.92 -23.02
CA LYS A 236 1.72 19.33 -21.78
C LYS A 236 2.27 20.75 -21.92
N ASP A 237 1.38 21.70 -22.12
CA ASP A 237 1.70 23.10 -22.39
C ASP A 237 0.71 24.03 -21.66
N PRO A 238 1.07 25.31 -21.46
CA PRO A 238 0.22 26.27 -20.76
C PRO A 238 -1.17 26.42 -21.39
N ASP A 239 -1.27 26.49 -22.71
CA ASP A 239 -2.54 26.76 -23.40
C ASP A 239 -3.55 25.63 -23.17
N SER A 240 -3.07 24.38 -23.24
CA SER A 240 -3.86 23.18 -22.94
C SER A 240 -4.33 23.13 -21.48
N VAL A 241 -3.46 23.50 -20.54
CA VAL A 241 -3.79 23.53 -19.10
C VAL A 241 -4.80 24.63 -18.81
N ASP A 242 -4.58 25.84 -19.34
CA ASP A 242 -5.45 27.00 -19.16
C ASP A 242 -6.84 26.74 -19.74
N TYR A 243 -6.93 26.11 -20.92
CA TYR A 243 -8.20 25.68 -21.50
C TYR A 243 -8.94 24.71 -20.57
N GLY A 244 -8.23 23.74 -20.01
CA GLY A 244 -8.77 22.80 -19.03
C GLY A 244 -9.33 23.50 -17.80
N LEU A 245 -8.61 24.48 -17.25
CA LEU A 245 -9.02 25.23 -16.07
C LEU A 245 -10.20 26.15 -16.34
N LYS A 246 -10.22 26.88 -17.45
CA LYS A 246 -11.39 27.72 -17.85
C LYS A 246 -12.66 26.90 -18.01
N LYS A 247 -12.54 25.68 -18.55
CA LYS A 247 -13.66 24.74 -18.63
C LYS A 247 -14.13 24.29 -17.24
N LEU A 248 -13.20 24.09 -16.32
CA LEU A 248 -13.51 23.75 -14.93
C LEU A 248 -14.19 24.93 -14.22
N GLU A 249 -13.63 26.12 -14.33
CA GLU A 249 -14.19 27.36 -13.78
C GLU A 249 -15.61 27.60 -14.29
N SER A 250 -15.83 27.50 -15.61
CA SER A 250 -17.15 27.62 -16.23
C SER A 250 -18.16 26.61 -15.68
N LYS A 251 -17.72 25.39 -15.31
CA LYS A 251 -18.58 24.34 -14.77
C LYS A 251 -19.06 24.66 -13.34
N TYR A 252 -18.23 25.30 -12.53
CA TYR A 252 -18.59 25.68 -11.15
C TYR A 252 -19.17 27.09 -11.05
N GLY A 253 -18.98 27.92 -12.08
CA GLY A 253 -19.48 29.29 -12.17
C GLY A 253 -19.12 30.12 -10.94
N GLN A 254 -20.08 30.86 -10.40
CA GLN A 254 -19.90 31.71 -9.22
C GLN A 254 -19.53 30.92 -7.94
N GLY A 255 -19.64 29.59 -7.95
CA GLY A 255 -19.23 28.74 -6.84
C GLY A 255 -17.76 28.33 -6.87
N PHE A 256 -16.99 28.72 -7.90
CA PHE A 256 -15.62 28.24 -8.09
C PHE A 256 -14.71 28.58 -6.90
N GLY A 257 -14.57 29.86 -6.51
CA GLY A 257 -13.70 30.25 -5.38
C GLY A 257 -14.10 29.65 -4.02
N LYS A 258 -15.37 29.24 -3.84
CA LYS A 258 -15.80 28.51 -2.64
C LYS A 258 -15.27 27.08 -2.59
N VAL A 259 -15.17 26.44 -3.75
CA VAL A 259 -14.69 25.06 -3.90
C VAL A 259 -13.17 25.00 -4.05
N PHE A 260 -12.57 26.00 -4.70
CA PHE A 260 -11.14 26.07 -5.01
C PHE A 260 -10.51 27.28 -4.32
N LYS A 261 -10.37 27.25 -2.99
CA LYS A 261 -9.73 28.34 -2.25
C LYS A 261 -8.26 28.54 -2.65
N THR A 262 -7.54 27.44 -2.84
CA THR A 262 -6.15 27.49 -3.28
C THR A 262 -5.81 26.36 -4.23
N ILE A 263 -4.96 26.62 -5.22
CA ILE A 263 -4.38 25.60 -6.10
C ILE A 263 -2.86 25.63 -5.95
N THR A 264 -2.25 24.47 -5.67
CA THR A 264 -0.79 24.31 -5.59
C THR A 264 -0.27 23.50 -6.77
N ALA A 265 0.63 24.09 -7.55
CA ALA A 265 1.31 23.47 -8.68
C ALA A 265 2.81 23.27 -8.39
N ASP A 266 3.51 22.51 -9.23
CA ASP A 266 4.97 22.61 -9.28
C ASP A 266 5.41 23.72 -10.25
N ASN A 267 6.71 24.04 -10.23
CA ASN A 267 7.33 24.97 -11.17
C ASN A 267 7.51 24.38 -12.58
N GLY A 268 6.61 23.48 -13.01
CA GLY A 268 6.54 22.98 -14.38
C GLY A 268 6.15 24.09 -15.34
N SER A 269 6.80 24.14 -16.51
CA SER A 269 6.52 25.18 -17.52
C SER A 269 5.09 25.13 -18.02
N GLU A 270 4.44 23.97 -17.99
CA GLU A 270 3.02 23.80 -18.32
C GLU A 270 2.07 24.56 -17.38
N PHE A 271 2.54 24.97 -16.21
CA PHE A 271 1.75 25.69 -15.21
C PHE A 271 2.09 27.18 -15.16
N SER A 272 2.83 27.72 -16.13
CA SER A 272 3.19 29.15 -16.14
C SER A 272 2.00 30.07 -16.34
N GLY A 273 0.91 29.59 -16.95
CA GLY A 273 -0.31 30.35 -17.21
C GLY A 273 -1.27 30.44 -16.02
N LEU A 274 -1.10 29.62 -14.97
CA LEU A 274 -2.15 29.41 -13.96
C LEU A 274 -2.66 30.72 -13.35
N VAL A 275 -1.74 31.62 -12.96
CA VAL A 275 -2.07 32.90 -12.31
C VAL A 275 -2.99 33.76 -13.16
N ASN A 276 -2.84 33.71 -14.48
CA ASN A 276 -3.64 34.49 -15.43
C ASN A 276 -4.83 33.72 -16.00
N SER A 277 -4.85 32.40 -15.81
CA SER A 277 -5.84 31.51 -16.44
C SER A 277 -7.22 31.56 -15.79
N LEU A 278 -7.27 31.83 -14.48
CA LEU A 278 -8.49 31.89 -13.69
C LEU A 278 -8.99 33.34 -13.62
N THR A 279 -10.29 33.53 -13.85
CA THR A 279 -10.94 34.84 -13.69
C THR A 279 -11.35 35.12 -12.25
N ASP A 280 -11.58 34.07 -11.47
CA ASP A 280 -11.91 34.13 -10.04
C ASP A 280 -10.71 34.59 -9.21
N GLN A 281 -10.78 35.82 -8.70
CA GLN A 281 -9.74 36.40 -7.84
C GLN A 281 -9.74 35.85 -6.41
N ALA A 282 -10.74 35.05 -6.02
CA ALA A 282 -10.84 34.45 -4.70
C ALA A 282 -9.97 33.18 -4.56
N THR A 283 -9.51 32.62 -5.68
CA THR A 283 -8.64 31.44 -5.73
C THR A 283 -7.17 31.83 -5.72
N HIS A 284 -6.42 31.44 -4.70
CA HIS A 284 -4.98 31.72 -4.64
C HIS A 284 -4.13 30.59 -5.24
N ILE A 285 -3.12 30.94 -6.03
CA ILE A 285 -2.21 29.97 -6.67
C ILE A 285 -0.85 30.02 -6.01
N TYR A 286 -0.31 28.84 -5.70
CA TYR A 286 1.02 28.70 -5.09
C TYR A 286 1.87 27.69 -5.87
N TYR A 287 3.17 27.93 -5.92
CA TYR A 287 4.14 27.07 -6.59
C TYR A 287 5.14 26.48 -5.60
N THR A 288 5.40 25.18 -5.72
CA THR A 288 6.38 24.48 -4.87
C THR A 288 7.80 24.90 -5.21
N HIS A 289 8.73 24.72 -4.27
CA HIS A 289 10.14 24.94 -4.55
C HIS A 289 10.62 24.04 -5.71
N PRO A 290 11.57 24.52 -6.53
CA PRO A 290 12.28 23.65 -7.45
C PRO A 290 12.84 22.43 -6.70
N TYR A 291 12.69 21.24 -7.30
CA TYR A 291 13.16 19.96 -6.75
C TYR A 291 12.50 19.47 -5.45
N ALA A 292 11.47 20.16 -4.95
CA ALA A 292 10.82 19.80 -3.69
C ALA A 292 9.57 18.92 -3.89
N ALA A 293 9.73 17.75 -4.53
CA ALA A 293 8.60 16.84 -4.79
C ALA A 293 7.86 16.40 -3.49
N TRP A 294 8.54 16.43 -2.34
CA TRP A 294 7.95 16.12 -1.03
C TRP A 294 6.90 17.13 -0.56
N GLU A 295 6.79 18.29 -1.21
CA GLU A 295 5.79 19.32 -0.90
C GLU A 295 4.39 19.01 -1.47
N ARG A 296 4.32 18.08 -2.43
CA ARG A 296 3.08 17.55 -3.04
C ARG A 296 2.98 16.02 -2.94
N PRO A 297 3.05 15.42 -1.74
CA PRO A 297 3.05 13.98 -1.58
C PRO A 297 1.69 13.35 -1.93
N THR A 298 0.62 14.15 -2.00
CA THR A 298 -0.71 13.69 -2.42
C THR A 298 -0.69 13.32 -3.90
N ASN A 299 -0.13 14.18 -4.75
CA ASN A 299 -0.01 13.93 -6.19
C ASN A 299 0.81 12.68 -6.49
N GLU A 300 1.96 12.46 -5.82
CA GLU A 300 2.75 11.25 -6.03
C GLU A 300 1.92 9.98 -5.77
N ARG A 301 1.17 9.97 -4.65
CA ARG A 301 0.32 8.84 -4.30
C ARG A 301 -0.82 8.63 -5.31
N HIS A 302 -1.43 9.71 -5.81
CA HIS A 302 -2.54 9.64 -6.77
C HIS A 302 -2.07 9.24 -8.16
N ASN A 303 -0.93 9.75 -8.61
CA ASN A 303 -0.27 9.30 -9.84
C ASN A 303 0.01 7.80 -9.79
N GLY A 304 0.51 7.28 -8.66
CA GLY A 304 0.68 5.84 -8.47
C GLY A 304 -0.60 5.02 -8.59
N MET A 305 -1.77 5.63 -8.32
CA MET A 305 -3.08 4.98 -8.54
C MET A 305 -3.50 5.02 -10.00
N ILE A 306 -3.32 6.16 -10.67
CA ILE A 306 -3.57 6.30 -12.10
C ILE A 306 -2.73 5.32 -12.90
N ARG A 307 -1.47 5.08 -12.51
CA ARG A 307 -0.55 4.16 -13.23
C ARG A 307 -0.99 2.70 -13.27
N LYS A 308 -2.00 2.32 -12.49
CA LYS A 308 -2.61 0.98 -12.51
C LYS A 308 -3.55 0.79 -13.69
N PHE A 309 -4.21 1.87 -14.08
CA PHE A 309 -5.12 1.92 -15.21
C PHE A 309 -4.40 2.37 -16.49
N ILE A 310 -3.45 3.29 -16.35
CA ILE A 310 -2.68 3.89 -17.44
C ILE A 310 -1.17 3.71 -17.19
N PRO A 311 -0.59 2.57 -17.61
CA PRO A 311 0.84 2.31 -17.47
C PRO A 311 1.70 3.38 -18.15
N LYS A 312 2.90 3.65 -17.60
CA LYS A 312 3.86 4.55 -18.24
C LYS A 312 4.23 4.03 -19.65
N GLY A 313 4.38 4.95 -20.60
CA GLY A 313 4.73 4.65 -21.98
C GLY A 313 3.54 4.34 -22.89
N ARG A 314 2.33 4.16 -22.34
CA ARG A 314 1.10 4.04 -23.12
C ARG A 314 0.54 5.44 -23.40
N PRO A 315 0.24 5.78 -24.67
CA PRO A 315 -0.34 7.08 -25.00
C PRO A 315 -1.66 7.34 -24.25
N ILE A 316 -1.87 8.55 -23.72
CA ILE A 316 -3.16 8.92 -23.09
C ILE A 316 -4.26 8.99 -24.15
N SER A 317 -3.88 9.36 -25.38
CA SER A 317 -4.75 9.37 -26.56
C SER A 317 -5.53 8.05 -26.75
N ASN A 318 -4.91 6.91 -26.44
CA ASN A 318 -5.53 5.59 -26.52
C ASN A 318 -6.70 5.36 -25.53
N TYR A 319 -6.83 6.20 -24.51
CA TYR A 319 -7.87 6.06 -23.49
C TYR A 319 -9.01 7.03 -23.75
N SER A 320 -10.23 6.50 -23.81
CA SER A 320 -11.44 7.30 -23.99
C SER A 320 -11.74 8.16 -22.76
N ARG A 321 -12.46 9.26 -22.95
CA ARG A 321 -12.96 10.10 -21.84
C ARG A 321 -13.83 9.29 -20.86
N THR A 322 -14.59 8.31 -21.37
CA THR A 322 -15.42 7.41 -20.54
C THR A 322 -14.58 6.49 -19.67
N PHE A 323 -13.49 5.92 -20.19
CA PHE A 323 -12.56 5.12 -19.41
C PHE A 323 -11.90 5.95 -18.31
N ILE A 324 -11.43 7.16 -18.63
CA ILE A 324 -10.80 8.07 -17.67
C ILE A 324 -11.78 8.42 -16.53
N SER A 325 -13.03 8.73 -16.87
CA SER A 325 -14.08 8.99 -15.87
C SER A 325 -14.31 7.79 -14.95
N GLN A 326 -14.42 6.57 -15.50
CA GLN A 326 -14.58 5.35 -14.71
C GLN A 326 -13.37 5.05 -13.81
N MET A 327 -12.15 5.32 -14.30
CA MET A 327 -10.92 5.19 -13.52
C MET A 327 -10.94 6.13 -12.31
N ILE A 328 -11.24 7.41 -12.51
CA ILE A 328 -11.32 8.38 -11.42
C ILE A 328 -12.44 8.03 -10.45
N GLN A 329 -13.60 7.62 -10.96
CA GLN A 329 -14.68 7.13 -10.12
C GLN A 329 -14.24 5.96 -9.23
N ALA A 330 -13.52 4.97 -9.78
CA ALA A 330 -12.96 3.88 -8.99
C ALA A 330 -11.99 4.38 -7.90
N MET A 331 -11.16 5.39 -8.21
CA MET A 331 -10.23 6.01 -7.26
C MET A 331 -10.94 6.78 -6.14
N ASP A 332 -12.01 7.50 -6.46
CA ASP A 332 -12.79 8.31 -5.52
C ASP A 332 -13.79 7.48 -4.71
N HIS A 333 -14.09 6.26 -5.16
CA HIS A 333 -14.89 5.28 -4.42
C HIS A 333 -14.04 4.25 -3.68
N LEU A 334 -12.70 4.35 -3.75
CA LEU A 334 -11.78 3.51 -2.99
C LEU A 334 -11.70 3.99 -1.52
N PRO A 335 -12.12 3.17 -0.54
CA PRO A 335 -12.04 3.49 0.89
C PRO A 335 -10.62 3.82 1.33
N ARG A 336 -10.45 4.90 2.09
CA ARG A 336 -9.14 5.38 2.54
C ARG A 336 -9.02 5.28 4.05
N LYS A 337 -7.99 4.60 4.55
CA LYS A 337 -7.69 4.56 6.00
C LYS A 337 -7.55 5.96 6.62
N ILE A 338 -6.95 6.91 5.91
CA ILE A 338 -6.79 8.31 6.37
C ILE A 338 -8.14 9.04 6.53
N LEU A 339 -9.19 8.59 5.83
CA LEU A 339 -10.55 9.11 5.94
C LEU A 339 -11.43 8.18 6.79
N ASN A 340 -10.83 7.46 7.75
CA ASN A 340 -11.52 6.46 8.56
C ASN A 340 -12.29 5.41 7.75
N TYR A 341 -11.76 5.06 6.58
CA TYR A 341 -12.33 4.14 5.59
C TYR A 341 -13.61 4.62 4.88
N ARG A 342 -13.96 5.90 5.00
CA ARG A 342 -14.90 6.52 4.05
C ARG A 342 -14.24 6.75 2.70
N THR A 343 -15.04 6.93 1.66
CA THR A 343 -14.53 7.20 0.31
C THR A 343 -14.31 8.70 0.09
N PRO A 344 -13.32 9.10 -0.74
CA PRO A 344 -13.15 10.48 -1.15
C PRO A 344 -14.43 11.13 -1.67
N ALA A 345 -15.22 10.41 -2.48
CA ALA A 345 -16.49 10.89 -3.00
C ALA A 345 -17.52 11.20 -1.89
N GLN A 346 -17.59 10.37 -0.84
CA GLN A 346 -18.49 10.61 0.30
C GLN A 346 -18.08 11.84 1.09
N GLU A 347 -16.80 11.95 1.42
CA GLU A 347 -16.27 13.10 2.18
C GLU A 347 -16.39 14.40 1.38
N TYR A 348 -16.09 14.36 0.09
CA TYR A 348 -16.26 15.52 -0.81
C TYR A 348 -17.71 15.99 -0.89
N LYS A 349 -18.66 15.06 -1.03
CA LYS A 349 -20.09 15.39 -1.02
C LYS A 349 -20.52 16.06 0.29
N GLN A 350 -20.03 15.57 1.43
CA GLN A 350 -20.34 16.17 2.73
C GLN A 350 -19.78 17.58 2.87
N GLU A 351 -18.55 17.82 2.40
CA GLU A 351 -17.97 19.17 2.44
C GLU A 351 -18.70 20.12 1.48
N LEU A 352 -19.11 19.67 0.29
CA LEU A 352 -19.92 20.48 -0.61
C LEU A 352 -21.28 20.87 -0.01
N GLN A 353 -21.93 19.96 0.73
CA GLN A 353 -23.20 20.27 1.41
C GLN A 353 -23.05 21.39 2.46
N LYS A 354 -21.91 21.43 3.15
CA LYS A 354 -21.57 22.48 4.13
C LYS A 354 -21.30 23.85 3.50
N LEU A 355 -21.05 23.92 2.19
CA LEU A 355 -20.85 25.19 1.48
C LEU A 355 -22.16 25.80 0.95
N VAL A 356 -23.21 24.99 0.86
CA VAL A 356 -24.55 25.39 0.40
C VAL A 356 -25.50 25.64 1.57
N SER A 357 -25.25 24.98 2.71
CA SER A 357 -25.92 25.24 4.00
C SER A 357 -25.30 26.47 4.65
#